data_AF-A0AAN8W5C0-F1
#
_entry.id   AF-A0AAN8W5C0-F1
#
_cell.length_a   1.000
_cell.length_b   1.000
_cell.length_c   1.000
_cell.angle_alpha   90.00
_cell.angle_beta   90.00
_cell.angle_gamma   90.00
#
_symmetry.space_group_name_H-M   'P 1'
#
loop_
_entity.id
_entity.type
_entity.pdbx_description
1 polymer ?
#
loop_
_entity_poly.entity_id
_entity_poly.type
_entity_poly.pdbx_seq_one_letter_code
_entity_poly.pdbx_strand_id
1 'polypeptide(L)'
;MAGIGWCAALASQSWYLDKTELGKWIYLIKLETSIEVSISKYVLRGEKSKMCFSNYSSSWLIYQKSQAGRMPGKNHHQRNLLVKAEVSYVNAEDAKKLVAVEGYSIVDVRDKSQFDRAHITSCYHVPLFIENKDNDLGTIIKRTVHNNFAGLFFGLAFTKTNPEFVQSVKSQFSPESKLLLVCQEGLRSAAAANKLDEAGFQNIACMTSGLQSVKPGMFDSVGSTELQNAGKAGLVTVQGKISAVLGTVLICAFLFITFFPEQAEKLFQLAPAS
;
A
#
# COMPACT_ATOMS: atom_id res chain seq x y z
N MET A 1 46.89 1.86 40.65
CA MET A 1 47.77 1.85 39.47
C MET A 1 47.55 0.55 38.73
N ALA A 2 47.28 0.66 37.41
CA ALA A 2 47.22 -0.38 36.38
C ALA A 2 46.16 -1.48 36.60
N GLY A 3 45.21 -1.74 35.70
CA GLY A 3 45.08 -1.47 34.27
C GLY A 3 44.38 -2.71 33.71
N ILE A 4 43.09 -2.66 33.41
CA ILE A 4 42.54 -2.46 32.04
C ILE A 4 43.53 -2.96 30.97
N GLY A 5 43.25 -4.15 30.46
CA GLY A 5 43.94 -4.71 29.32
C GLY A 5 43.91 -6.23 29.40
N TRP A 6 43.20 -6.85 28.46
CA TRP A 6 43.14 -8.29 28.11
C TRP A 6 41.73 -8.92 28.08
N CYS A 7 40.67 -8.11 27.99
CA CYS A 7 39.44 -8.52 27.28
C CYS A 7 39.52 -8.30 25.74
N ALA A 8 40.71 -7.98 25.21
CA ALA A 8 40.92 -7.70 23.79
C ALA A 8 41.01 -8.95 22.88
N ALA A 9 40.81 -10.17 23.41
CA ALA A 9 41.08 -11.40 22.66
C ALA A 9 39.83 -12.16 22.14
N LEU A 10 38.59 -11.71 22.43
CA LEU A 10 37.38 -12.42 21.97
C LEU A 10 36.36 -11.54 21.21
N ALA A 11 36.66 -10.25 21.02
CA ALA A 11 35.76 -9.31 20.32
C ALA A 11 36.14 -9.02 18.86
N SER A 12 37.06 -9.79 18.25
CA SER A 12 37.60 -9.49 16.90
C SER A 12 37.14 -10.42 15.77
N GLN A 13 36.17 -11.33 15.99
CA GLN A 13 35.78 -12.30 14.94
C GLN A 13 34.29 -12.39 14.56
N SER A 14 33.40 -11.48 15.00
CA SER A 14 31.97 -11.56 14.63
C SER A 14 31.38 -10.29 14.02
N TRP A 15 32.19 -9.42 13.42
CA TRP A 15 31.73 -8.29 12.60
C TRP A 15 32.54 -8.20 11.31
N TYR A 16 32.42 -9.22 10.48
CA TYR A 16 32.79 -9.12 9.07
C TYR A 16 31.67 -9.72 8.23
N LEU A 17 30.51 -9.07 8.27
CA LEU A 17 29.51 -9.23 7.23
C LEU A 17 30.04 -8.48 6.01
N ASP A 18 30.55 -9.27 5.07
CA ASP A 18 31.10 -8.84 3.79
C ASP A 18 30.14 -7.85 3.10
N LYS A 19 30.66 -6.67 2.73
CA LYS A 19 29.91 -5.62 2.04
C LYS A 19 29.30 -6.11 0.71
N THR A 20 29.80 -7.23 0.16
CA THR A 20 29.24 -7.84 -1.05
C THR A 20 27.89 -8.52 -0.82
N GLU A 21 27.64 -9.10 0.36
CA GLU A 21 26.37 -9.78 0.68
C GLU A 21 25.26 -8.78 0.99
N LEU A 22 25.54 -7.71 1.74
CA LEU A 22 24.62 -6.59 1.92
C LEU A 22 24.29 -5.91 0.58
N GLY A 23 25.27 -5.82 -0.32
CA GLY A 23 25.07 -5.35 -1.69
C GLY A 23 24.09 -6.22 -2.48
N LYS A 24 24.16 -7.55 -2.35
CA LYS A 24 23.24 -8.49 -3.00
C LYS A 24 21.82 -8.42 -2.43
N TRP A 25 21.66 -8.28 -1.11
CA TRP A 25 20.35 -8.09 -0.48
C TRP A 25 19.71 -6.75 -0.86
N ILE A 26 20.50 -5.67 -0.92
CA ILE A 26 20.02 -4.37 -1.42
C ILE A 26 19.67 -4.47 -2.90
N TYR A 27 20.43 -5.20 -3.72
CA TYR A 27 20.12 -5.41 -5.14
C TYR A 27 18.85 -6.26 -5.34
N LEU A 28 18.62 -7.27 -4.51
CA LEU A 28 17.40 -8.09 -4.50
C LEU A 28 16.17 -7.29 -4.08
N ILE A 29 16.28 -6.46 -3.04
CA ILE A 29 15.20 -5.52 -2.63
C ILE A 29 14.96 -4.47 -3.73
N LYS A 30 16.02 -4.02 -4.42
CA LYS A 30 15.90 -3.07 -5.54
C LYS A 30 15.33 -3.71 -6.81
N LEU A 31 15.55 -5.01 -7.01
CA LEU A 31 14.93 -5.82 -8.05
C LEU A 31 13.47 -6.11 -7.74
N GLU A 32 13.11 -6.47 -6.50
CA GLU A 32 11.70 -6.66 -6.11
C GLU A 32 10.91 -5.35 -6.20
N THR A 33 11.47 -4.23 -5.75
CA THR A 33 10.82 -2.92 -5.91
C THR A 33 10.77 -2.45 -7.37
N SER A 34 11.75 -2.80 -8.20
CA SER A 34 11.68 -2.52 -9.65
C SER A 34 10.67 -3.43 -10.36
N ILE A 35 10.49 -4.68 -9.91
CA ILE A 35 9.45 -5.60 -10.39
C ILE A 35 8.07 -5.10 -9.97
N GLU A 36 7.88 -4.63 -8.73
CA GLU A 36 6.62 -4.02 -8.29
C GLU A 36 6.31 -2.69 -8.99
N VAL A 37 7.31 -1.84 -9.25
CA VAL A 37 7.14 -0.59 -10.01
C VAL A 37 6.89 -0.88 -11.49
N SER A 38 7.48 -1.93 -12.05
CA SER A 38 7.21 -2.38 -13.41
C SER A 38 5.80 -2.99 -13.50
N ILE A 39 5.39 -3.85 -12.55
CA ILE A 39 4.02 -4.38 -12.45
C ILE A 39 3.01 -3.23 -12.27
N SER A 40 3.31 -2.22 -11.46
CA SER A 40 2.47 -1.03 -11.29
C SER A 40 2.39 -0.20 -12.59
N LYS A 41 3.49 -0.04 -13.34
CA LYS A 41 3.47 0.59 -14.67
C LYS A 41 2.75 -0.25 -15.73
N TYR A 42 2.83 -1.58 -15.67
CA TYR A 42 2.12 -2.49 -16.58
C TYR A 42 0.61 -2.50 -16.31
N VAL A 43 0.20 -2.42 -15.04
CA VAL A 43 -1.21 -2.28 -14.63
C VAL A 43 -1.77 -0.90 -15.04
N LEU A 44 -0.96 0.15 -14.99
CA LEU A 44 -1.37 1.51 -15.40
C LEU A 44 -1.29 1.77 -16.91
N ARG A 45 -0.69 0.87 -17.70
CA ARG A 45 -0.54 1.00 -19.17
C ARG A 45 -1.32 -0.09 -19.91
N GLY A 46 -2.56 -0.33 -19.48
CA GLY A 46 -3.54 -1.13 -20.19
C GLY A 46 -4.04 -0.45 -21.47
N GLU A 47 -3.18 -0.33 -22.49
CA GLU A 47 -3.63 -0.25 -23.88
C GLU A 47 -2.82 -1.20 -24.77
N LYS A 48 -3.56 -2.22 -25.25
CA LYS A 48 -3.44 -2.88 -26.56
C LYS A 48 -2.08 -3.52 -26.91
N SER A 49 -1.99 -4.83 -26.63
CA SER A 49 -1.54 -5.78 -27.64
C SER A 49 -2.06 -7.19 -27.34
N LYS A 50 -2.81 -7.73 -28.29
CA LYS A 50 -3.15 -9.15 -28.34
C LYS A 50 -1.85 -9.91 -28.59
N MET A 51 -1.36 -10.66 -27.60
CA MET A 51 -0.30 -11.63 -27.82
C MET A 51 -0.93 -12.89 -28.43
N CYS A 52 -1.00 -12.94 -29.76
CA CYS A 52 -1.23 -14.20 -30.47
C CYS A 52 0.04 -15.05 -30.38
N PHE A 53 -0.05 -16.22 -29.75
CA PHE A 53 0.93 -17.28 -29.95
C PHE A 53 0.76 -17.84 -31.37
N SER A 54 1.74 -17.63 -32.24
CA SER A 54 1.88 -18.41 -33.47
C SER A 54 3.26 -19.05 -33.50
N ASN A 55 3.27 -20.38 -33.51
CA ASN A 55 4.48 -21.18 -33.58
C ASN A 55 5.34 -20.78 -34.78
N TYR A 56 6.65 -20.70 -34.54
CA TYR A 56 7.67 -20.68 -35.57
C TYR A 56 7.51 -21.91 -36.47
N SER A 57 7.15 -21.70 -37.74
CA SER A 57 7.46 -22.63 -38.81
C SER A 57 7.79 -21.84 -40.07
N SER A 58 8.87 -22.27 -40.68
CA SER A 58 9.67 -21.62 -41.71
C SER A 58 9.00 -21.50 -43.08
N SER A 59 9.42 -20.45 -43.79
CA SER A 59 9.82 -20.46 -45.22
C SER A 59 8.84 -20.03 -46.32
N TRP A 60 9.47 -19.28 -47.25
CA TRP A 60 9.14 -18.99 -48.65
C TRP A 60 8.04 -17.97 -48.97
N LEU A 61 8.52 -16.80 -49.39
CA LEU A 61 7.85 -15.86 -50.29
C LEU A 61 7.32 -16.60 -51.53
N ILE A 62 6.00 -16.64 -51.69
CA ILE A 62 5.36 -16.81 -53.00
C ILE A 62 4.37 -15.66 -53.18
N TYR A 63 4.76 -14.77 -54.09
CA TYR A 63 3.92 -13.74 -54.68
C TYR A 63 2.91 -14.41 -55.61
N GLN A 64 1.60 -14.38 -55.28
CA GLN A 64 0.55 -14.73 -56.23
C GLN A 64 -0.63 -13.74 -56.22
N LYS A 65 -1.07 -13.50 -57.45
CA LYS A 65 -2.01 -12.51 -57.96
C LYS A 65 -3.44 -12.69 -57.43
N SER A 66 -4.09 -11.54 -57.24
CA SER A 66 -5.53 -11.24 -57.37
C SER A 66 -6.44 -12.35 -57.91
N GLN A 67 -7.57 -12.58 -57.22
CA GLN A 67 -8.90 -12.63 -57.84
C GLN A 67 -9.98 -12.08 -56.90
N ALA A 68 -10.85 -11.25 -57.48
CA ALA A 68 -11.99 -10.62 -56.85
C ALA A 68 -13.06 -11.66 -56.49
N GLY A 69 -13.33 -11.83 -55.20
CA GLY A 69 -14.45 -12.60 -54.68
C GLY A 69 -15.47 -11.68 -54.00
N ARG A 70 -16.66 -11.59 -54.58
CA ARG A 70 -17.84 -10.88 -54.05
C ARG A 70 -18.30 -11.61 -52.78
N MET A 71 -18.15 -11.01 -51.60
CA MET A 71 -18.72 -11.54 -50.35
C MET A 71 -20.00 -10.78 -49.96
N PRO A 72 -21.06 -11.48 -49.52
CA PRO A 72 -22.33 -10.88 -49.15
C PRO A 72 -22.22 -10.16 -47.80
N GLY A 73 -22.88 -9.01 -47.68
CA GLY A 73 -22.94 -8.23 -46.45
C GLY A 73 -23.44 -9.06 -45.28
N LYS A 74 -22.63 -9.14 -44.22
CA LYS A 74 -23.01 -9.75 -42.95
C LYS A 74 -23.11 -8.68 -41.88
N ASN A 75 -24.32 -8.60 -41.35
CA ASN A 75 -24.82 -7.86 -40.19
C ASN A 75 -23.74 -7.30 -39.26
N HIS A 76 -23.75 -5.97 -39.13
CA HIS A 76 -23.16 -5.31 -37.98
C HIS A 76 -23.86 -5.84 -36.73
N HIS A 77 -23.26 -6.82 -36.05
CA HIS A 77 -23.51 -7.04 -34.65
C HIS A 77 -23.29 -5.70 -33.95
N GLN A 78 -24.37 -5.11 -33.46
CA GLN A 78 -24.31 -4.05 -32.45
C GLN A 78 -23.46 -4.60 -31.31
N ARG A 79 -22.19 -4.21 -31.29
CA ARG A 79 -21.36 -4.35 -30.11
C ARG A 79 -22.03 -3.45 -29.09
N ASN A 80 -22.68 -4.02 -28.09
CA ASN A 80 -22.93 -3.29 -26.86
C ASN A 80 -21.56 -2.80 -26.40
N LEU A 81 -21.28 -1.52 -26.64
CA LEU A 81 -20.20 -0.80 -26.00
C LEU A 81 -20.61 -0.79 -24.54
N LEU A 82 -20.11 -1.77 -23.78
CA LEU A 82 -20.13 -1.73 -22.32
C LEU A 82 -19.56 -0.37 -21.95
N VAL A 83 -20.43 0.53 -21.50
CA VAL A 83 -20.03 1.82 -20.95
C VAL A 83 -19.21 1.46 -19.72
N LYS A 84 -17.89 1.53 -19.87
CA LYS A 84 -16.95 1.29 -18.77
C LYS A 84 -17.19 2.37 -17.74
N ALA A 85 -17.38 2.01 -16.48
CA ALA A 85 -17.56 2.99 -15.44
C ALA A 85 -16.27 3.81 -15.32
N GLU A 86 -16.39 5.14 -15.42
CA GLU A 86 -15.26 6.02 -15.15
C GLU A 86 -15.10 6.10 -13.62
N VAL A 87 -14.10 5.39 -13.09
CA VAL A 87 -13.75 5.51 -11.66
C VAL A 87 -13.20 6.90 -11.41
N SER A 88 -13.97 7.72 -10.70
CA SER A 88 -13.57 9.08 -10.35
C SER A 88 -12.68 9.09 -9.11
N TYR A 89 -11.67 9.97 -9.07
CA TYR A 89 -10.77 10.16 -7.94
C TYR A 89 -10.97 11.55 -7.34
N VAL A 90 -11.28 11.63 -6.05
CA VAL A 90 -11.69 12.87 -5.37
C VAL A 90 -10.87 13.15 -4.12
N ASN A 91 -10.66 14.42 -3.81
CA ASN A 91 -10.00 14.84 -2.57
C ASN A 91 -10.94 14.70 -1.36
N ALA A 92 -10.42 14.81 -0.15
CA ALA A 92 -11.20 14.67 1.08
C ALA A 92 -12.33 15.71 1.19
N GLU A 93 -12.06 16.97 0.80
CA GLU A 93 -13.07 18.04 0.80
C GLU A 93 -14.19 17.78 -0.21
N ASP A 94 -13.86 17.28 -1.41
CA ASP A 94 -14.84 16.99 -2.45
C ASP A 94 -15.61 15.71 -2.14
N ALA A 95 -14.96 14.71 -1.53
CA ALA A 95 -15.61 13.52 -1.00
C ALA A 95 -16.72 13.88 0.00
N LYS A 96 -16.47 14.86 0.89
CA LYS A 96 -17.49 15.36 1.82
C LYS A 96 -18.68 15.99 1.07
N LYS A 97 -18.43 16.76 0.00
CA LYS A 97 -19.49 17.33 -0.84
C LYS A 97 -20.28 16.24 -1.56
N LEU A 98 -19.62 15.21 -2.10
CA LEU A 98 -20.30 14.09 -2.76
C LEU A 98 -21.22 13.34 -1.80
N VAL A 99 -20.80 13.13 -0.56
CA VAL A 99 -21.64 12.48 0.46
C VAL A 99 -22.83 13.39 0.83
N ALA A 100 -22.59 14.68 1.08
CA ALA A 100 -23.63 15.60 1.55
C ALA A 100 -24.63 16.05 0.47
N VAL A 101 -24.16 16.28 -0.75
CA VAL A 101 -24.96 16.85 -1.87
C VAL A 101 -25.47 15.75 -2.79
N GLU A 102 -24.60 14.81 -3.15
CA GLU A 102 -24.92 13.79 -4.16
C GLU A 102 -25.39 12.47 -3.58
N GLY A 103 -25.37 12.31 -2.26
CA GLY A 103 -25.87 11.13 -1.56
C GLY A 103 -25.00 9.89 -1.73
N TYR A 104 -23.69 10.05 -1.92
CA TYR A 104 -22.77 8.92 -2.03
C TYR A 104 -22.74 8.09 -0.74
N SER A 105 -22.85 6.77 -0.87
CA SER A 105 -22.67 5.84 0.24
C SER A 105 -21.19 5.53 0.44
N ILE A 106 -20.68 5.72 1.66
CA ILE A 106 -19.28 5.48 1.99
C ILE A 106 -19.07 3.99 2.25
N VAL A 107 -18.16 3.36 1.50
CA VAL A 107 -17.78 1.95 1.69
C VAL A 107 -16.33 1.88 2.13
N ASP A 108 -16.10 1.41 3.34
CA ASP A 108 -14.76 1.19 3.89
C ASP A 108 -14.26 -0.20 3.52
N VAL A 109 -13.20 -0.24 2.71
CA VAL A 109 -12.62 -1.50 2.19
C VAL A 109 -11.41 -1.97 2.99
N ARG A 110 -11.09 -1.30 4.11
CA ARG A 110 -9.99 -1.69 5.00
C ARG A 110 -10.27 -3.02 5.69
N ASP A 111 -9.21 -3.65 6.15
CA ASP A 111 -9.30 -4.82 7.03
C ASP A 111 -9.95 -4.45 8.37
N LYS A 112 -10.49 -5.46 9.06
CA LYS A 112 -11.21 -5.28 10.31
C LYS A 112 -10.36 -4.59 11.39
N SER A 113 -9.07 -4.93 11.48
CA SER A 113 -8.19 -4.36 12.51
C SER A 113 -8.04 -2.84 12.38
N GLN A 114 -8.04 -2.31 11.17
CA GLN A 114 -7.99 -0.86 10.91
C GLN A 114 -9.35 -0.19 11.14
N PHE A 115 -10.43 -0.87 10.74
CA PHE A 115 -11.79 -0.39 10.94
C PHE A 115 -12.14 -0.24 12.43
N ASP A 116 -11.81 -1.26 13.23
CA ASP A 116 -12.06 -1.28 14.68
C ASP A 116 -11.27 -0.19 15.43
N ARG A 117 -10.09 0.21 14.90
CA ARG A 117 -9.31 1.30 15.49
C ARG A 117 -9.98 2.65 15.32
N ALA A 118 -10.40 2.96 14.09
CA ALA A 118 -11.22 4.13 13.79
C ALA A 118 -11.90 4.01 12.42
N HIS A 119 -13.17 4.41 12.32
CA HIS A 119 -13.94 4.45 11.07
C HIS A 119 -14.94 5.61 11.06
N ILE A 120 -15.50 5.91 9.89
CA ILE A 120 -16.54 6.94 9.72
C ILE A 120 -17.88 6.36 10.20
N THR A 121 -18.62 7.10 11.00
CA THR A 121 -19.86 6.62 11.65
C THR A 121 -20.91 6.13 10.65
N SER A 122 -21.04 6.80 9.51
CA SER A 122 -22.05 6.52 8.48
C SER A 122 -21.56 5.58 7.37
N CYS A 123 -20.45 4.87 7.53
CA CYS A 123 -19.89 4.01 6.48
C CYS A 123 -20.31 2.54 6.60
N TYR A 124 -20.26 1.84 5.47
CA TYR A 124 -20.47 0.41 5.37
C TYR A 124 -19.12 -0.30 5.27
N HIS A 125 -18.89 -1.27 6.15
CA HIS A 125 -17.64 -2.02 6.16
C HIS A 125 -17.73 -3.25 5.25
N VAL A 126 -16.94 -3.26 4.18
CA VAL A 126 -16.80 -4.43 3.30
C VAL A 126 -15.33 -4.64 2.98
N PRO A 127 -14.61 -5.48 3.74
CA PRO A 127 -13.16 -5.62 3.61
C PRO A 127 -12.77 -6.27 2.28
N LEU A 128 -11.85 -5.63 1.54
CA LEU A 128 -11.22 -6.23 0.37
C LEU A 128 -10.25 -7.37 0.76
N PHE A 129 -9.64 -7.23 1.94
CA PHE A 129 -8.71 -8.19 2.51
C PHE A 129 -9.19 -8.65 3.88
N ILE A 130 -9.26 -9.97 4.06
CA ILE A 130 -9.68 -10.64 5.29
C ILE A 130 -8.49 -11.32 5.95
N GLU A 131 -8.54 -11.49 7.27
CA GLU A 131 -7.49 -12.22 7.99
C GLU A 131 -7.33 -13.64 7.43
N ASN A 132 -6.10 -13.99 7.09
CA ASN A 132 -5.79 -15.34 6.66
C ASN A 132 -5.52 -16.20 7.90
N LYS A 133 -6.45 -17.11 8.20
CA LYS A 133 -6.39 -18.09 9.31
C LYS A 133 -6.07 -19.51 8.85
N ASP A 134 -5.67 -19.68 7.59
CA ASP A 134 -5.33 -20.98 7.03
C ASP A 134 -4.10 -21.57 7.75
N ASN A 135 -4.07 -22.88 7.96
CA ASN A 135 -3.04 -23.55 8.75
C ASN A 135 -2.13 -24.45 7.90
N ASP A 136 -1.95 -24.12 6.62
CA ASP A 136 -0.97 -24.80 5.78
C ASP A 136 0.46 -24.39 6.16
N LEU A 137 1.41 -25.31 5.97
CA LEU A 137 2.81 -25.12 6.38
C LEU A 137 3.41 -23.83 5.79
N GLY A 138 3.11 -23.54 4.52
CA GLY A 138 3.58 -22.33 3.84
C GLY A 138 3.01 -21.06 4.46
N THR A 139 1.71 -21.05 4.78
CA THR A 139 1.04 -19.95 5.46
C THR A 139 1.54 -19.76 6.88
N ILE A 140 1.84 -20.82 7.64
CA ILE A 140 2.42 -20.68 8.98
C ILE A 140 3.78 -19.98 8.92
N ILE A 141 4.65 -20.40 7.99
CA ILE A 141 5.96 -19.76 7.78
C ILE A 141 5.78 -18.30 7.37
N LYS A 142 4.93 -18.02 6.37
CA LYS A 142 4.66 -16.65 5.90
C LYS A 142 4.05 -15.78 6.99
N ARG A 143 3.10 -16.30 7.75
CA ARG A 143 2.48 -15.61 8.89
C ARG A 143 3.50 -15.31 9.98
N THR A 144 4.41 -16.24 10.27
CA THR A 144 5.47 -16.03 11.27
C THR A 144 6.41 -14.90 10.83
N VAL A 145 6.89 -14.94 9.58
CA VAL A 145 7.76 -13.89 9.04
C VAL A 145 7.03 -12.54 8.98
N HIS A 146 5.79 -12.53 8.48
CA HIS A 146 4.96 -11.32 8.43
C HIS A 146 4.74 -10.74 9.82
N ASN A 147 4.31 -11.55 10.80
CA ASN A 147 4.01 -11.08 12.15
C ASN A 147 5.27 -10.56 12.86
N ASN A 148 6.43 -11.19 12.65
CA ASN A 148 7.70 -10.74 13.24
C ASN A 148 8.25 -9.47 12.58
N PHE A 149 7.85 -9.17 11.34
CA PHE A 149 8.27 -7.98 10.63
C PHE A 149 7.12 -6.99 10.44
N ALA A 150 6.31 -7.16 9.40
CA ALA A 150 5.25 -6.22 9.05
C ALA A 150 4.19 -6.05 10.16
N GLY A 151 3.82 -7.14 10.83
CA GLY A 151 2.91 -7.13 11.97
C GLY A 151 3.49 -6.40 13.18
N LEU A 152 4.72 -6.71 13.57
CA LEU A 152 5.37 -6.07 14.72
C LEU A 152 5.68 -4.59 14.47
N PHE A 153 6.26 -4.25 13.33
CA PHE A 153 6.68 -2.89 13.03
C PHE A 153 5.52 -1.98 12.66
N PHE A 154 4.61 -2.43 11.79
CA PHE A 154 3.54 -1.58 11.24
C PHE A 154 2.14 -1.93 11.77
N GLY A 155 2.00 -2.99 12.59
CA GLY A 155 0.71 -3.42 13.13
C GLY A 155 -0.25 -3.93 12.06
N LEU A 156 0.28 -4.49 10.96
CA LEU A 156 -0.50 -5.03 9.85
C LEU A 156 -0.92 -6.47 10.12
N ALA A 157 -2.22 -6.74 10.00
CA ALA A 157 -2.74 -8.11 10.05
C ALA A 157 -2.25 -8.93 8.84
N PHE A 158 -2.04 -10.23 9.02
CA PHE A 158 -1.73 -11.14 7.93
C PHE A 158 -3.01 -11.48 7.16
N THR A 159 -3.23 -10.85 6.02
CA THR A 159 -4.49 -10.91 5.27
C THR A 159 -4.39 -11.62 3.92
N LYS A 160 -5.52 -12.15 3.44
CA LYS A 160 -5.73 -12.66 2.07
C LYS A 160 -6.88 -11.90 1.39
N THR A 161 -6.91 -11.93 0.07
CA THR A 161 -8.02 -11.34 -0.71
C THR A 161 -9.35 -12.00 -0.36
N ASN A 162 -10.39 -11.20 -0.18
CA ASN A 162 -11.75 -11.67 0.06
C ASN A 162 -12.41 -12.09 -1.28
N PRO A 163 -12.70 -13.39 -1.51
CA PRO A 163 -13.40 -13.83 -2.72
C PRO A 163 -14.85 -13.34 -2.76
N GLU A 164 -15.48 -13.17 -1.59
CA GLU A 164 -16.88 -12.75 -1.44
C GLU A 164 -17.08 -11.23 -1.52
N PHE A 165 -16.00 -10.46 -1.78
CA PHE A 165 -16.04 -8.99 -1.75
C PHE A 165 -17.14 -8.42 -2.65
N VAL A 166 -17.13 -8.78 -3.93
CA VAL A 166 -18.10 -8.26 -4.91
C VAL A 166 -19.53 -8.68 -4.55
N GLN A 167 -19.72 -9.93 -4.12
CA GLN A 167 -21.03 -10.43 -3.74
C GLN A 167 -21.58 -9.72 -2.49
N SER A 168 -20.71 -9.44 -1.52
CA SER A 168 -21.07 -8.70 -0.30
C SER A 168 -21.44 -7.24 -0.57
N VAL A 169 -20.85 -6.62 -1.60
CA VAL A 169 -21.26 -5.27 -2.04
C VAL A 169 -22.59 -5.35 -2.79
N LYS A 170 -22.77 -6.33 -3.69
CA LYS A 170 -24.02 -6.52 -4.46
C LYS A 170 -25.24 -6.85 -3.59
N SER A 171 -25.05 -7.46 -2.43
CA SER A 171 -26.15 -7.74 -1.50
C SER A 171 -26.63 -6.49 -0.75
N GLN A 172 -25.77 -5.47 -0.61
CA GLN A 172 -26.07 -4.22 0.09
C GLN A 172 -26.42 -3.07 -0.86
N PHE A 173 -25.88 -3.10 -2.08
CA PHE A 173 -25.93 -2.00 -3.02
C PHE A 173 -26.31 -2.45 -4.42
N SER A 174 -27.10 -1.64 -5.12
CA SER A 174 -27.38 -1.83 -6.54
C SER A 174 -26.17 -1.37 -7.40
N PRO A 175 -25.96 -1.94 -8.60
CA PRO A 175 -24.89 -1.50 -9.50
C PRO A 175 -24.97 -0.01 -9.92
N GLU A 176 -26.16 0.58 -9.86
CA GLU A 176 -26.40 1.99 -10.18
C GLU A 176 -26.14 2.93 -9.00
N SER A 177 -25.98 2.39 -7.79
CA SER A 177 -25.76 3.20 -6.59
C SER A 177 -24.43 3.96 -6.64
N LYS A 178 -24.43 5.15 -6.04
CA LYS A 178 -23.25 6.02 -5.92
C LYS A 178 -22.40 5.58 -4.73
N LEU A 179 -21.24 5.01 -5.00
CA LEU A 179 -20.33 4.46 -3.99
C LEU A 179 -19.06 5.29 -3.88
N LEU A 180 -18.73 5.72 -2.66
CA LEU A 180 -17.45 6.34 -2.33
C LEU A 180 -16.61 5.32 -1.58
N LEU A 181 -15.60 4.77 -2.25
CA LEU A 181 -14.68 3.80 -1.65
C LEU A 181 -13.58 4.52 -0.88
N VAL A 182 -13.40 4.11 0.37
CA VAL A 182 -12.36 4.65 1.25
C VAL A 182 -11.44 3.53 1.73
N CYS A 183 -10.15 3.84 1.78
CA CYS A 183 -9.17 3.04 2.50
C CYS A 183 -8.15 3.97 3.17
N GLN A 184 -7.10 3.44 3.80
CA GLN A 184 -6.15 4.30 4.52
C GLN A 184 -5.36 5.22 3.57
N GLU A 185 -4.85 4.68 2.47
CA GLU A 185 -3.86 5.37 1.61
C GLU A 185 -4.28 5.56 0.15
N GLY A 186 -5.42 4.99 -0.26
CA GLY A 186 -5.99 5.08 -1.61
C GLY A 186 -5.79 3.85 -2.51
N LEU A 187 -4.73 3.06 -2.31
CA LEU A 187 -4.42 1.93 -3.21
C LEU A 187 -5.44 0.79 -3.13
N ARG A 188 -5.89 0.45 -1.92
CA ARG A 188 -6.87 -0.63 -1.73
C ARG A 188 -8.25 -0.26 -2.26
N SER A 189 -8.66 1.01 -2.11
CA SER A 189 -9.90 1.51 -2.69
C SER A 189 -9.86 1.54 -4.21
N ALA A 190 -8.73 1.90 -4.83
CA ALA A 190 -8.56 1.82 -6.28
C ALA A 190 -8.68 0.37 -6.80
N ALA A 191 -8.03 -0.58 -6.13
CA ALA A 191 -8.15 -2.00 -6.47
C ALA A 191 -9.58 -2.53 -6.29
N ALA A 192 -10.27 -2.10 -5.23
CA ALA A 192 -11.68 -2.41 -5.01
C ALA A 192 -12.59 -1.82 -6.10
N ALA A 193 -12.33 -0.57 -6.52
CA ALA A 193 -13.08 0.08 -7.59
C ALA A 193 -12.98 -0.68 -8.91
N ASN A 194 -11.78 -1.12 -9.29
CA ASN A 194 -11.60 -1.93 -10.49
C ASN A 194 -12.44 -3.22 -10.44
N LYS A 195 -12.47 -3.91 -9.30
CA LYS A 195 -13.30 -5.12 -9.13
C LYS A 195 -14.80 -4.82 -9.21
N LEU A 196 -15.24 -3.65 -8.75
CA LEU A 196 -16.64 -3.25 -8.80
C LEU A 196 -17.05 -2.76 -10.21
N ASP A 197 -16.17 -2.03 -10.92
CA ASP A 197 -16.35 -1.67 -12.33
C ASP A 197 -16.49 -2.93 -13.19
N GLU A 198 -15.59 -3.91 -13.03
CA GLU A 198 -15.69 -5.23 -13.67
C GLU A 198 -16.99 -5.97 -13.32
N ALA A 199 -17.54 -5.71 -12.14
CA ALA A 199 -18.79 -6.31 -11.67
C ALA A 199 -20.05 -5.56 -12.12
N GLY A 200 -19.91 -4.44 -12.85
CA GLY A 200 -20.98 -3.64 -13.45
C GLY A 200 -21.41 -2.41 -12.66
N PHE A 201 -20.67 -2.00 -11.62
CA PHE A 201 -20.99 -0.78 -10.87
C PHE A 201 -20.57 0.47 -11.66
N GLN A 202 -21.50 1.41 -11.87
CA GLN A 202 -21.28 2.55 -12.76
C GLN A 202 -20.77 3.80 -12.04
N ASN A 203 -21.23 4.05 -10.81
CA ASN A 203 -21.01 5.31 -10.10
C ASN A 203 -20.03 5.13 -8.93
N ILE A 204 -18.75 4.93 -9.26
CA ILE A 204 -17.69 4.70 -8.26
C ILE A 204 -16.79 5.93 -8.14
N ALA A 205 -16.62 6.41 -6.91
CA ALA A 205 -15.62 7.40 -6.54
C ALA A 205 -14.62 6.78 -5.56
N CYS A 206 -13.34 7.11 -5.70
CA CYS A 206 -12.28 6.76 -4.77
C CYS A 206 -11.73 8.02 -4.12
N MET A 207 -11.56 8.00 -2.81
CA MET A 207 -10.88 9.11 -2.13
C MET A 207 -9.36 9.03 -2.35
N THR A 208 -8.82 10.03 -3.01
CA THR A 208 -7.38 10.20 -3.27
C THR A 208 -6.63 10.30 -1.95
N SER A 209 -5.53 9.56 -1.86
CA SER A 209 -4.72 9.40 -0.65
C SER A 209 -5.44 8.73 0.52
N GLY A 210 -6.74 8.39 0.43
CA GLY A 210 -7.48 7.70 1.48
C GLY A 210 -7.70 8.53 2.76
N LEU A 211 -8.01 7.86 3.87
CA LEU A 211 -8.35 8.49 5.14
C LEU A 211 -7.17 9.22 5.82
N GLN A 212 -5.93 9.00 5.38
CA GLN A 212 -4.77 9.73 5.93
C GLN A 212 -4.77 11.23 5.61
N SER A 213 -5.47 11.66 4.55
CA SER A 213 -5.57 13.07 4.15
C SER A 213 -6.73 13.80 4.83
N VAL A 214 -7.58 13.08 5.56
CA VAL A 214 -8.74 13.63 6.26
C VAL A 214 -8.30 14.38 7.51
N LYS A 215 -8.69 15.65 7.60
CA LYS A 215 -8.44 16.48 8.79
C LYS A 215 -9.39 16.07 9.93
N PRO A 216 -8.95 16.16 11.20
CA PRO A 216 -9.82 15.92 12.35
C PRO A 216 -11.07 16.81 12.29
N GLY A 217 -12.24 16.23 12.54
CA GLY A 217 -13.54 16.93 12.47
C GLY A 217 -14.14 17.12 11.07
N MET A 218 -13.47 16.63 10.01
CA MET A 218 -14.06 16.68 8.67
C MET A 218 -15.20 15.66 8.49
N PHE A 219 -15.04 14.45 9.03
CA PHE A 219 -16.06 13.40 9.09
C PHE A 219 -16.26 12.98 10.55
N ASP A 220 -17.48 12.57 10.90
CA ASP A 220 -17.78 12.02 12.23
C ASP A 220 -17.18 10.61 12.34
N SER A 221 -16.20 10.45 13.22
CA SER A 221 -15.46 9.19 13.40
C SER A 221 -15.76 8.51 14.72
N VAL A 222 -15.84 7.19 14.69
CA VAL A 222 -15.88 6.32 15.88
C VAL A 222 -14.54 5.59 15.99
N GLY A 223 -13.95 5.56 17.17
CA GLY A 223 -12.69 4.83 17.39
C GLY A 223 -11.88 5.34 18.56
N SER A 224 -10.80 4.61 18.85
CA SER A 224 -9.79 4.96 19.86
C SER A 224 -8.72 5.93 19.33
N THR A 225 -8.62 6.08 18.00
CA THR A 225 -7.62 6.90 17.32
C THR A 225 -8.25 7.78 16.23
N GLU A 226 -7.51 8.80 15.80
CA GLU A 226 -7.90 9.64 14.66
C GLU A 226 -7.91 8.84 13.35
N LEU A 227 -8.84 9.14 12.44
CA LEU A 227 -8.96 8.48 11.13
C LEU A 227 -7.65 8.47 10.34
N GLN A 228 -6.91 9.58 10.39
CA GLN A 228 -5.63 9.73 9.69
C GLN A 228 -4.54 8.77 10.18
N ASN A 229 -4.65 8.33 11.43
CA ASN A 229 -3.70 7.45 12.10
C ASN A 229 -4.20 6.01 12.24
N ALA A 230 -5.44 5.71 11.83
CA ALA A 230 -6.05 4.40 11.97
C ALA A 230 -5.26 3.28 11.28
N GLY A 231 -4.53 3.56 10.20
CA GLY A 231 -3.66 2.58 9.55
C GLY A 231 -2.24 2.47 10.13
N LYS A 232 -1.83 3.40 10.99
CA LYS A 232 -0.50 3.40 11.62
C LYS A 232 -0.58 2.66 12.95
N ALA A 233 0.13 1.55 13.06
CA ALA A 233 0.21 0.75 14.28
C ALA A 233 1.61 0.15 14.43
N GLY A 234 1.82 -0.69 15.45
CA GLY A 234 3.11 -1.35 15.69
C GLY A 234 4.21 -0.42 16.20
N LEU A 235 5.44 -0.93 16.21
CA LEU A 235 6.59 -0.27 16.81
C LEU A 235 6.94 1.08 16.16
N VAL A 236 6.58 1.30 14.89
CA VAL A 236 6.84 2.59 14.20
C VAL A 236 6.16 3.77 14.88
N THR A 237 5.03 3.53 15.57
CA THR A 237 4.32 4.57 16.33
C THR A 237 5.08 5.01 17.58
N VAL A 238 5.90 4.12 18.16
CA VAL A 238 6.75 4.38 19.32
C VAL A 238 8.10 4.95 18.87
N GLN A 239 8.70 4.35 17.83
CA GLN A 239 9.98 4.79 17.28
C GLN A 239 9.92 6.23 16.77
N GLY A 240 8.83 6.66 16.13
CA GLY A 240 8.70 8.05 15.66
C GLY A 240 8.86 9.07 16.79
N LYS A 241 8.26 8.80 17.96
CA LYS A 241 8.36 9.68 19.13
C LYS A 241 9.77 9.70 19.72
N ILE A 242 10.37 8.52 19.90
CA ILE A 242 11.72 8.39 20.47
C ILE A 242 12.77 8.97 19.51
N SER A 243 12.65 8.70 18.21
CA SER A 243 13.56 9.21 17.17
C SER A 243 13.48 10.72 17.03
N ALA A 244 12.30 11.31 17.16
CA ALA A 244 12.17 12.77 17.18
C ALA A 244 12.87 13.37 18.41
N VAL A 245 12.63 12.81 19.60
CA VAL A 245 13.29 13.26 20.84
C VAL A 245 14.80 13.11 20.75
N LEU A 246 15.31 11.95 20.32
CA LEU A 246 16.73 11.71 20.16
C LEU A 246 17.34 12.66 19.11
N GLY A 247 16.66 12.86 17.99
CA GLY A 247 17.06 13.79 16.95
C GLY A 247 17.18 15.22 17.47
N THR A 248 16.19 15.70 18.24
CA THR A 248 16.24 17.02 18.88
C THR A 248 17.39 17.12 19.87
N VAL A 249 17.60 16.12 20.73
CA VAL A 249 18.72 16.11 21.70
C VAL A 249 20.07 16.18 20.97
N LEU A 250 20.26 15.40 19.90
CA LEU A 250 21.50 15.40 19.12
C LEU A 250 21.72 16.74 18.40
N ILE A 251 20.68 17.33 17.83
CA ILE A 251 20.76 18.66 17.20
C ILE A 251 21.09 19.73 18.25
N CYS A 252 20.42 19.71 19.41
CA CYS A 252 20.72 20.63 20.51
C CYS A 252 22.15 20.47 21.03
N ALA A 253 22.65 19.24 21.19
CA ALA A 253 24.02 18.98 21.59
C ALA A 253 25.03 19.50 20.56
N PHE A 254 24.76 19.28 19.27
CA PHE A 254 25.60 19.80 18.18
C PHE A 254 25.62 21.34 18.15
N LEU A 255 24.46 21.99 18.29
CA LEU A 255 24.37 23.45 18.36
C LEU A 255 25.10 24.00 19.59
N PHE A 256 24.99 23.33 20.75
CA PHE A 256 25.69 23.74 21.97
C PHE A 256 27.21 23.69 21.82
N ILE A 257 27.75 22.61 21.23
CA ILE A 257 29.19 22.49 20.93
C ILE A 257 29.64 23.58 19.96
N THR A 258 28.81 23.89 18.96
CA THR A 258 29.15 24.85 17.90
C THR A 258 29.13 26.30 18.39
N PHE A 259 28.16 26.68 19.23
CA PHE A 259 28.00 28.07 19.69
C PHE A 259 28.72 28.38 21.01
N PHE A 260 28.96 27.39 21.88
CA PHE A 260 29.58 27.57 23.20
C PHE A 260 30.73 26.59 23.45
N PRO A 261 31.79 26.61 22.61
CA PRO A 261 32.86 25.62 22.67
C PRO A 261 33.60 25.61 24.01
N GLU A 262 33.90 26.78 24.60
CA GLU A 262 34.59 26.86 25.90
C GLU A 262 33.76 26.29 27.07
N GLN A 263 32.44 26.39 27.00
CA GLN A 263 31.55 25.81 28.01
C GLN A 263 31.40 24.31 27.81
N ALA A 264 31.33 23.86 26.55
CA ALA A 264 31.29 22.44 26.21
C ALA A 264 32.54 21.70 26.67
N GLU A 265 33.73 22.27 26.46
CA GLU A 265 34.99 21.68 26.93
C GLU A 265 35.05 21.52 28.45
N LYS A 266 34.60 22.52 29.21
CA LYS A 266 34.50 22.44 30.68
C LYS A 266 33.51 21.36 31.12
N LEU A 267 32.41 21.19 30.38
CA LEU A 267 31.40 20.17 30.66
C LEU A 267 31.94 18.75 30.41
N PHE A 268 32.67 18.54 29.31
CA PHE A 268 33.29 17.25 28.98
C PHE A 268 34.43 16.87 29.93
N GLN A 269 35.15 17.85 30.48
CA GLN A 269 36.21 17.61 31.48
C GLN A 269 35.68 17.23 32.87
N LEU A 270 34.42 17.55 33.18
CA LEU A 270 33.75 17.17 34.43
C LEU A 270 33.09 15.79 34.36
N ALA A 271 32.94 15.21 33.16
CA ALA A 271 32.44 13.86 33.01
C ALA A 271 33.54 12.88 33.48
N PRO A 272 33.28 12.03 34.50
CA PRO A 272 34.27 11.08 34.96
C PRO A 272 34.60 10.13 33.80
N ALA A 273 35.89 10.04 33.46
CA ALA A 273 36.39 9.02 32.56
C ALA A 273 36.24 7.66 33.26
N SER A 274 35.13 6.97 32.98
CA SER A 274 34.92 5.57 33.37
C SER A 274 35.66 4.64 32.43
#